data_AF-W2T7Q7-F1
#
_entry.id   AF-W2T7Q7-F1
#
_cell.length_a   1.000
_cell.length_b   1.000
_cell.length_c   1.000
_cell.angle_alpha   90.00
_cell.angle_beta   90.00
_cell.angle_gamma   90.00
#
_symmetry.space_group_name_H-M   'P 1'
#
loop_
_entity.id
_entity.type
_entity.pdbx_description
1 polymer ?
#
loop_
_entity_poly.entity_id
_entity_poly.type
_entity_poly.pdbx_seq_one_letter_code
_entity_poly.pdbx_strand_id
1 'polypeptide(L)'
;RLHDSTEERLYRSLFFADHYEKDVRPTTHHSKPTNVTFGFLLNQIVEMDERNQVLTTRSWLNINWIDQRLIWNHSEWEGIKMIYVPYQRLWKPDIILVNKYVFMLLVDSTFLRFIILQFNIAVREYHASIVSTDIMTTSDGNVTWLFSALFRSSCPIRVRYYPFDDQ
;
A
#
# COMPACT_ATOMS: atom_id res chain seq x y z
N ARG A 1 -25.58 -9.91 24.11
CA ARG A 1 -24.84 -10.73 25.11
C ARG A 1 -24.30 -11.94 24.35
N LEU A 2 -23.03 -12.16 24.10
CA LEU A 2 -21.79 -11.40 24.28
C LEU A 2 -21.17 -11.19 22.88
N HIS A 3 -20.49 -10.05 22.69
CA HIS A 3 -19.59 -9.88 21.55
C HIS A 3 -18.54 -10.99 21.54
N ASP A 4 -18.12 -11.39 20.35
CA ASP A 4 -17.10 -12.39 20.09
C ASP A 4 -15.77 -12.01 20.78
N SER A 5 -15.61 -12.48 22.02
CA SER A 5 -14.49 -12.06 22.88
C SER A 5 -13.16 -12.67 22.45
N THR A 6 -13.20 -13.74 21.66
CA THR A 6 -12.02 -14.53 21.34
C THR A 6 -11.18 -13.85 20.26
N GLU A 7 -11.81 -13.33 19.19
CA GLU A 7 -11.13 -12.49 18.21
C GLU A 7 -10.57 -11.21 18.87
N GLU A 8 -11.34 -10.56 19.75
CA GLU A 8 -10.85 -9.37 20.47
C GLU A 8 -9.63 -9.69 21.35
N ARG A 9 -9.65 -10.83 22.06
CA ARG A 9 -8.52 -11.28 22.87
C ARG A 9 -7.29 -11.63 22.02
N LEU A 10 -7.48 -12.26 20.87
CA LEU A 10 -6.41 -12.53 19.90
C LEU A 10 -5.82 -11.22 19.38
N TYR A 11 -6.69 -10.28 19.00
CA TYR A 11 -6.26 -8.97 18.52
C TYR A 11 -5.44 -8.23 19.57
N ARG A 12 -5.90 -8.23 20.83
CA ARG A 12 -5.17 -7.60 21.94
C ARG A 12 -3.85 -8.30 22.28
N SER A 13 -3.74 -9.61 22.10
CA SER A 13 -2.49 -10.34 22.35
C SER A 13 -1.44 -10.10 21.26
N LEU A 14 -1.87 -10.06 20.00
CA LEU A 14 -0.99 -9.80 18.85
C LEU A 14 -0.48 -8.36 18.82
N PHE A 15 -1.34 -7.38 19.07
CA PHE A 15 -1.01 -5.95 19.00
C PHE A 15 -0.73 -5.31 20.36
N PHE A 16 -0.29 -6.12 21.33
CA PHE A 16 0.13 -5.60 22.63
C PHE A 16 1.40 -4.76 22.46
N ALA A 17 1.48 -3.61 23.13
CA ALA A 17 2.54 -2.61 22.90
C ALA A 17 3.96 -3.15 23.13
N ASP A 18 4.14 -4.10 24.04
CA ASP A 18 5.44 -4.72 24.31
C ASP A 18 5.84 -5.78 23.27
N HIS A 19 4.90 -6.23 22.43
CA HIS A 19 5.11 -7.31 21.47
C HIS A 19 5.16 -6.83 20.01
N TYR A 20 4.40 -5.79 19.68
CA TYR A 20 4.26 -5.33 18.30
C TYR A 20 4.52 -3.83 18.17
N GLU A 21 5.64 -3.51 17.52
CA GLU A 21 5.95 -2.15 17.09
C GLU A 21 5.75 -2.03 15.58
N LYS A 22 4.79 -1.19 15.18
CA LYS A 22 4.38 -1.00 13.77
C LYS A 22 5.40 -0.20 12.97
N ASP A 23 6.22 0.61 13.63
CA ASP A 23 7.21 1.45 12.94
C ASP A 23 8.51 0.68 12.67
N VAL A 24 8.61 -0.57 13.17
CA VAL A 24 9.79 -1.43 13.02
C VAL A 24 9.49 -2.62 12.11
N ARG A 25 10.26 -2.71 11.02
CA ARG A 25 10.20 -3.79 10.03
C ARG A 25 10.16 -5.19 10.67
N PRO A 26 9.24 -6.08 10.23
CA PRO A 26 9.11 -7.42 10.76
C PRO A 26 10.26 -8.30 10.25
N THR A 27 11.27 -8.47 11.08
CA THR A 27 12.38 -9.40 10.86
C THR A 27 12.84 -10.05 12.16
N THR A 28 13.37 -11.26 12.03
CA THR A 28 14.07 -11.97 13.11
C THR A 28 15.43 -11.36 13.43
N HIS A 29 16.14 -10.86 12.40
CA HIS A 29 17.42 -10.20 12.55
C HIS A 29 17.54 -9.03 11.57
N HIS A 30 18.17 -7.94 12.03
CA HIS A 30 18.35 -6.72 11.23
C HIS A 30 19.05 -6.98 9.88
N SER A 31 19.95 -7.97 9.83
CA SER A 31 20.72 -8.34 8.63
C SER A 31 19.90 -9.09 7.57
N LYS A 32 18.74 -9.65 7.93
CA LYS A 32 17.90 -10.38 6.97
C LYS A 32 16.93 -9.42 6.28
N PRO A 33 16.68 -9.57 4.97
CA PRO A 33 15.66 -8.77 4.28
C PRO A 33 14.24 -9.24 4.64
N THR A 34 13.28 -8.33 4.53
CA THR A 34 11.85 -8.70 4.51
C THR A 34 11.42 -8.80 3.06
N ASN A 35 11.03 -9.99 2.62
CA ASN A 35 10.59 -10.20 1.25
C ASN A 35 9.15 -9.69 1.10
N VAL A 36 8.98 -8.69 0.24
CA VAL A 36 7.68 -8.13 -0.12
C VAL A 36 7.43 -8.49 -1.57
N THR A 37 6.31 -9.16 -1.81
CA THR A 37 5.81 -9.45 -3.16
C THR A 37 4.72 -8.45 -3.49
N PHE A 38 4.74 -7.93 -4.71
CA PHE A 38 3.72 -7.01 -5.19
C PHE A 38 3.16 -7.52 -6.52
N GLY A 39 1.84 -7.41 -6.66
CA GLY A 39 1.10 -7.62 -7.89
C GLY A 39 0.40 -6.32 -8.26
N PHE A 40 0.51 -5.93 -9.53
CA PHE A 40 -0.20 -4.78 -10.08
C PHE A 40 -1.26 -5.28 -11.05
N LEU A 41 -2.53 -4.98 -10.76
CA LEU A 41 -3.64 -5.31 -11.63
C LEU A 41 -4.23 -4.01 -12.18
N LEU A 42 -4.03 -3.78 -13.48
CA LEU A 42 -4.66 -2.68 -14.18
C LEU A 42 -6.15 -2.95 -14.32
N ASN A 43 -6.99 -2.08 -13.76
CA ASN A 43 -8.45 -2.18 -13.93
C ASN A 43 -8.93 -1.36 -15.13
N GLN A 44 -8.46 -0.12 -15.21
CA GLN A 44 -8.96 0.83 -16.19
C GLN A 44 -7.90 1.87 -16.51
N ILE A 45 -7.79 2.22 -17.79
CA ILE A 45 -7.16 3.48 -18.23
C ILE A 45 -8.21 4.58 -18.07
N VAL A 46 -7.99 5.50 -17.14
CA VAL A 46 -8.93 6.58 -16.85
C VAL A 46 -8.82 7.66 -17.92
N GLU A 47 -7.59 8.06 -18.23
CA GLU A 47 -7.31 9.13 -19.19
C GLU A 47 -5.88 9.01 -19.73
N MET A 48 -5.70 9.43 -20.97
CA MET A 48 -4.41 9.64 -21.60
C MET A 48 -4.33 11.10 -22.07
N ASP A 49 -3.51 11.90 -21.39
CA ASP A 49 -3.24 13.28 -21.75
C ASP A 49 -2.03 13.31 -22.70
N GLU A 50 -2.31 13.38 -23.99
CA GLU A 50 -1.29 13.39 -25.03
C GLU A 50 -0.41 14.64 -24.99
N ARG A 51 -0.98 15.79 -24.61
CA ARG A 51 -0.28 17.07 -24.57
C ARG A 51 0.74 17.12 -23.44
N ASN A 52 0.36 16.61 -22.26
CA ASN A 52 1.22 16.60 -21.08
C ASN A 52 1.97 15.28 -20.89
N GLN A 53 1.76 14.29 -21.76
CA GLN A 53 2.40 12.97 -21.71
C GLN A 53 2.14 12.25 -20.37
N VAL A 54 0.87 12.27 -19.92
CA VAL A 54 0.44 11.67 -18.65
C VAL A 54 -0.63 10.62 -18.90
N LEU A 55 -0.36 9.40 -18.44
CA LEU A 55 -1.31 8.30 -18.39
C LEU A 55 -1.84 8.15 -16.95
N THR A 56 -3.15 8.28 -16.80
CA THR A 56 -3.85 8.04 -15.52
C THR A 56 -4.54 6.69 -15.57
N THR A 57 -4.19 5.79 -14.65
CA THR A 57 -4.77 4.45 -14.55
C THR A 57 -5.36 4.19 -13.17
N ARG A 58 -6.45 3.43 -13.11
CA ARG A 58 -6.97 2.85 -11.88
C ARG A 58 -6.48 1.41 -11.79
N SER A 59 -5.80 1.08 -10.70
CA SER A 59 -5.24 -0.25 -10.51
C SER A 59 -5.45 -0.75 -9.08
N TRP A 60 -5.50 -2.07 -8.92
CA TRP A 60 -5.32 -2.73 -7.63
C TRP A 60 -3.85 -3.05 -7.43
N LEU A 61 -3.34 -2.73 -6.24
CA LEU A 61 -2.08 -3.26 -5.75
C LEU A 61 -2.36 -4.36 -4.75
N ASN A 62 -1.82 -5.54 -5.02
CA ASN A 62 -1.82 -6.68 -4.11
C ASN A 62 -0.41 -6.83 -3.54
N ILE A 63 -0.21 -6.47 -2.28
CA ILE A 63 1.09 -6.54 -1.62
C ILE A 63 1.02 -7.60 -0.55
N ASN A 64 2.00 -8.51 -0.56
CA ASN A 64 2.05 -9.62 0.37
C ASN A 64 3.46 -9.75 0.98
N TRP A 65 3.51 -9.89 2.31
CA TRP A 65 4.73 -10.16 3.07
C TRP A 65 4.44 -11.09 4.25
N ILE A 66 5.50 -11.59 4.87
CA ILE A 66 5.40 -12.43 6.06
C ILE A 66 5.82 -11.61 7.28
N ASP A 67 4.97 -11.53 8.28
CA ASP A 67 5.26 -10.97 9.60
C ASP A 67 5.30 -12.10 10.64
N GLN A 68 6.51 -12.41 11.11
CA GLN A 68 6.74 -13.50 12.06
C GLN A 68 6.17 -13.23 13.46
N ARG A 69 5.83 -11.97 13.77
CA ARG A 69 5.23 -11.57 15.06
C ARG A 69 3.70 -11.80 15.06
N LEU A 70 3.10 -11.96 13.87
CA LEU A 70 1.66 -12.13 13.70
C LEU A 70 1.28 -13.60 13.43
N ILE A 71 1.94 -14.53 14.12
CA ILE A 71 1.68 -15.96 14.01
C ILE A 71 0.91 -16.42 15.26
N TRP A 72 -0.17 -17.18 15.08
CA TRP A 72 -0.90 -17.78 16.19
C TRP A 72 -1.38 -19.18 15.85
N ASN A 73 -1.59 -20.01 16.88
CA ASN A 73 -2.17 -21.33 16.70
C ASN A 73 -3.68 -21.23 16.62
N HIS A 74 -4.26 -21.42 15.43
CA HIS A 74 -5.71 -21.34 15.23
C HIS A 74 -6.49 -22.29 16.17
N SER A 75 -5.91 -23.42 16.59
CA SER A 75 -6.59 -24.37 17.52
C SER A 75 -6.82 -23.78 18.92
N GLU A 76 -5.97 -22.85 19.36
CA GLU A 76 -6.09 -22.16 20.67
C GLU A 76 -7.09 -21.00 20.64
N TRP A 77 -7.44 -20.54 19.44
CA TRP A 77 -8.28 -19.37 19.20
C TRP A 77 -9.54 -19.76 18.41
N GLU A 78 -10.24 -20.80 18.85
CA GLU A 78 -11.52 -21.27 18.28
C GLU A 78 -11.50 -21.52 16.75
N GLY A 79 -10.34 -21.83 16.19
CA GLY A 79 -10.16 -22.08 14.77
C GLY A 79 -10.03 -20.81 13.91
N ILE A 80 -9.78 -19.64 14.49
CA ILE A 80 -9.57 -18.39 13.74
C ILE A 80 -8.31 -18.52 12.88
N LYS A 81 -8.51 -18.56 11.55
CA LYS A 81 -7.41 -18.67 10.56
C LYS A 81 -6.98 -17.32 9.98
N MET A 82 -7.85 -16.33 10.06
CA MET A 82 -7.61 -15.01 9.47
C MET A 82 -8.33 -13.93 10.27
N ILE A 83 -7.71 -12.76 10.32
CA ILE A 83 -8.26 -11.54 10.92
C ILE A 83 -8.05 -10.36 9.97
N TYR A 84 -8.90 -9.35 10.09
CA TYR A 84 -8.77 -8.08 9.36
C TYR A 84 -8.26 -6.99 10.29
N VAL A 85 -7.16 -6.35 9.89
CA VAL A 85 -6.48 -5.35 10.71
C VAL A 85 -6.41 -4.03 9.95
N PRO A 86 -6.83 -2.90 10.54
CA PRO A 86 -6.67 -1.60 9.92
C PRO A 86 -5.19 -1.31 9.59
N TYR A 87 -4.94 -0.79 8.39
CA TYR A 87 -3.58 -0.59 7.88
C TYR A 87 -2.69 0.35 8.73
N GLN A 88 -3.29 1.16 9.61
CA GLN A 88 -2.55 2.08 10.48
C GLN A 88 -1.96 1.41 11.73
N ARG A 89 -2.38 0.19 12.04
CA ARG A 89 -2.01 -0.53 13.26
C ARG A 89 -0.89 -1.56 13.09
N LEU A 90 -0.55 -1.89 11.85
CA LEU A 90 0.51 -2.83 11.54
C LEU A 90 1.60 -2.21 10.67
N TRP A 91 2.80 -2.80 10.69
CA TRP A 91 3.88 -2.37 9.81
C TRP A 91 3.50 -2.64 8.37
N LYS A 92 3.68 -1.64 7.50
CA LYS A 92 3.47 -1.78 6.05
C LYS A 92 4.68 -1.18 5.32
N PRO A 93 5.09 -1.73 4.17
CA PRO A 93 6.10 -1.11 3.35
C PRO A 93 5.57 0.21 2.75
N ASP A 94 6.41 1.24 2.68
CA ASP A 94 6.09 2.45 1.95
C ASP A 94 6.39 2.23 0.46
N ILE A 95 5.35 2.33 -0.36
CA ILE A 95 5.43 2.08 -1.81
C ILE A 95 5.18 3.40 -2.53
N ILE A 96 6.14 3.78 -3.36
CA ILE A 96 6.09 4.99 -4.17
C ILE A 96 6.27 4.65 -5.63
N LEU A 97 5.47 5.27 -6.50
CA LEU A 97 5.68 5.19 -7.94
C LEU A 97 6.80 6.16 -8.32
N VAL A 98 7.96 5.63 -8.71
CA VAL A 98 9.06 6.47 -9.21
C VAL A 98 8.94 6.59 -10.73
N ASN A 99 8.57 7.77 -11.20
CA ASN A 99 8.46 8.12 -12.61
C ASN A 99 8.98 9.56 -12.81
N LYS A 100 9.38 9.94 -14.03
CA LYS A 100 9.73 11.33 -14.41
C LYS A 100 8.71 12.37 -13.90
N TYR A 101 7.40 12.06 -13.95
CA TYR A 101 6.35 12.91 -13.38
C TYR A 101 6.53 13.13 -11.86
N VAL A 102 6.77 12.05 -11.12
CA VAL A 102 6.97 12.10 -9.66
C VAL A 102 8.32 12.74 -9.30
N PHE A 103 9.36 12.49 -10.09
CA PHE A 103 10.66 13.14 -9.94
C PHE A 103 10.59 14.65 -10.18
N MET A 104 9.81 15.10 -11.17
CA MET A 104 9.54 16.53 -11.40
C MET A 104 8.87 17.19 -10.18
N LEU A 105 7.98 16.47 -9.49
CA LEU A 105 7.35 16.97 -8.25
C LEU A 105 8.31 17.02 -7.05
N LEU A 106 9.33 16.14 -6.99
CA LEU A 106 10.26 16.05 -5.86
C LEU A 106 11.48 16.98 -5.98
N VAL A 107 11.86 17.42 -7.18
CA VAL A 107 13.13 18.13 -7.43
C VAL A 107 13.00 19.66 -7.55
N ASP A 108 11.80 20.19 -7.75
CA ASP A 108 11.63 21.62 -7.96
C ASP A 108 11.75 22.41 -6.63
N SER A 109 12.85 23.13 -6.42
CA SER A 109 13.21 23.72 -5.10
C SER A 109 12.26 24.83 -4.62
N THR A 110 11.52 25.46 -5.54
CA THR A 110 10.43 26.41 -5.24
C THR A 110 9.21 25.68 -4.65
N PHE A 111 9.09 24.38 -4.94
CA PHE A 111 8.02 23.49 -4.52
C PHE A 111 8.25 22.95 -3.10
N LEU A 112 9.46 22.99 -2.54
CA LEU A 112 9.74 22.61 -1.14
C LEU A 112 9.03 23.51 -0.11
N ARG A 113 8.97 24.83 -0.37
CA ARG A 113 8.18 25.76 0.47
C ARG A 113 6.68 25.60 0.26
N PHE A 114 6.26 25.27 -0.96
CA PHE A 114 4.87 24.96 -1.27
C PHE A 114 4.46 23.63 -0.65
N ILE A 115 5.37 22.66 -0.53
CA ILE A 115 5.18 21.35 0.09
C ILE A 115 4.87 21.46 1.59
N ILE A 116 5.37 22.38 2.40
CA ILE A 116 4.91 22.40 3.82
C ILE A 116 3.37 22.64 3.93
N LEU A 117 2.78 23.38 2.98
CA LEU A 117 1.33 23.62 2.87
C LEU A 117 0.61 22.60 1.95
N GLN A 118 1.24 22.16 0.87
CA GLN A 118 0.71 21.25 -0.14
C GLN A 118 1.09 19.79 0.07
N PHE A 119 2.03 19.42 0.95
CA PHE A 119 2.20 18.03 1.39
C PHE A 119 0.90 17.62 2.05
N ASN A 120 0.32 18.46 2.91
CA ASN A 120 -1.00 18.18 3.47
C ASN A 120 -2.12 18.07 2.41
N ILE A 121 -1.99 18.66 1.21
CA ILE A 121 -3.02 18.68 0.17
C ILE A 121 -2.77 17.63 -0.93
N ALA A 122 -1.57 17.54 -1.50
CA ALA A 122 -1.15 16.52 -2.46
C ALA A 122 -1.01 15.13 -1.82
N VAL A 123 -0.54 15.02 -0.57
CA VAL A 123 -0.60 13.75 0.18
C VAL A 123 -2.06 13.47 0.57
N ARG A 124 -2.91 14.47 0.82
CA ARG A 124 -4.37 14.27 0.93
C ARG A 124 -5.00 13.78 -0.37
N GLU A 125 -4.62 14.31 -1.53
CA GLU A 125 -5.14 13.87 -2.83
C GLU A 125 -4.62 12.48 -3.21
N TYR A 126 -3.36 12.18 -2.87
CA TYR A 126 -2.78 10.84 -3.01
C TYR A 126 -3.46 9.83 -2.07
N HIS A 127 -3.65 10.17 -0.78
CA HIS A 127 -4.42 9.36 0.16
C HIS A 127 -5.91 9.28 -0.19
N ALA A 128 -6.51 10.33 -0.76
CA ALA A 128 -7.89 10.32 -1.23
C ALA A 128 -8.08 9.46 -2.49
N SER A 129 -7.00 9.26 -3.24
CA SER A 129 -6.97 8.35 -4.38
C SER A 129 -6.75 6.89 -3.98
N ILE A 130 -6.29 6.64 -2.75
CA ILE A 130 -6.08 5.30 -2.20
C ILE A 130 -7.33 4.89 -1.41
N VAL A 131 -8.07 3.94 -1.95
CA VAL A 131 -9.10 3.22 -1.19
C VAL A 131 -8.44 1.97 -0.62
N SER A 132 -7.97 2.08 0.63
CA SER A 132 -7.42 0.95 1.36
C SER A 132 -8.54 0.20 2.07
N THR A 133 -8.56 -1.12 1.89
CA THR A 133 -9.32 -2.01 2.78
C THR A 133 -8.51 -2.28 4.03
N ASP A 134 -9.13 -2.93 5.01
CA ASP A 134 -8.39 -3.60 6.08
C ASP A 134 -7.45 -4.65 5.49
N ILE A 135 -6.34 -4.88 6.18
CA ILE A 135 -5.29 -5.81 5.80
C ILE A 135 -5.67 -7.19 6.31
N MET A 136 -5.64 -8.17 5.42
CA MET A 136 -5.90 -9.56 5.78
C MET A 136 -4.62 -10.17 6.35
N THR A 137 -4.69 -10.66 7.58
CA THR A 137 -3.59 -11.37 8.23
C THR A 137 -4.01 -12.81 8.50
N THR A 138 -3.21 -13.80 8.08
CA THR A 138 -3.48 -15.22 8.34
C THR A 138 -2.69 -15.73 9.55
N SER A 139 -3.14 -16.84 10.14
CA SER A 139 -2.50 -17.46 11.31
C SER A 139 -1.04 -17.88 11.07
N ASP A 140 -0.66 -18.06 9.81
CA ASP A 140 0.70 -18.41 9.40
C ASP A 140 1.64 -17.17 9.33
N GLY A 141 1.13 -15.98 9.66
CA GLY A 141 1.87 -14.71 9.59
C GLY A 141 1.91 -14.11 8.19
N ASN A 142 1.13 -14.61 7.23
CA ASN A 142 1.04 -14.01 5.90
C ASN A 142 0.10 -12.80 5.94
N VAL A 143 0.61 -11.65 5.49
CA VAL A 143 -0.08 -10.37 5.54
C VAL A 143 -0.31 -9.86 4.13
N THR A 144 -1.57 -9.75 3.74
CA THR A 144 -1.99 -9.31 2.41
C THR A 144 -2.69 -7.97 2.49
N TRP A 145 -2.09 -6.96 1.87
CA TRP A 145 -2.64 -5.62 1.71
C TRP A 145 -3.09 -5.41 0.28
N LEU A 146 -4.41 -5.36 0.08
CA LEU A 146 -5.04 -5.06 -1.19
C LEU A 146 -5.61 -3.64 -1.14
N PHE A 147 -5.19 -2.77 -2.03
CA PHE A 147 -5.78 -1.44 -2.15
C PHE A 147 -5.92 -1.02 -3.60
N SER A 148 -6.95 -0.21 -3.88
CA SER A 148 -7.10 0.42 -5.19
C SER A 148 -6.56 1.84 -5.13
N ALA A 149 -5.77 2.21 -6.13
CA ALA A 149 -5.27 3.58 -6.27
C ALA A 149 -5.34 4.06 -7.72
N LEU A 150 -5.42 5.39 -7.86
CA LEU A 150 -5.16 6.08 -9.13
C LEU A 150 -3.67 6.33 -9.27
N PHE A 151 -3.08 5.81 -10.34
CA PHE A 151 -1.67 6.00 -10.68
C PHE A 151 -1.57 6.97 -11.84
N ARG A 152 -0.74 8.01 -11.68
CA ARG A 152 -0.36 8.93 -12.74
C ARG A 152 1.09 8.66 -13.12
N SER A 153 1.30 8.26 -14.36
CA SER A 153 2.64 7.98 -14.90
C SER A 153 2.91 8.86 -16.11
N SER A 154 4.14 9.35 -16.28
CA SER A 154 4.56 9.96 -17.53
C SER A 154 5.11 8.89 -18.46
N CYS A 155 4.55 8.82 -19.67
CA CYS A 155 5.00 7.96 -20.76
C CYS A 155 5.12 8.84 -22.02
N PRO A 156 6.26 8.83 -22.73
CA PRO A 156 6.44 9.67 -23.92
C PRO A 156 5.58 9.17 -25.08
N ILE A 157 4.75 10.05 -25.62
CA ILE A 157 3.79 9.73 -26.69
C ILE A 157 4.40 10.03 -28.06
N ARG A 158 4.26 9.10 -29.00
CA ARG A 158 4.79 9.21 -30.37
C ARG A 158 3.70 9.47 -31.40
N VAL A 159 3.48 10.74 -31.74
CA VAL A 159 2.43 11.18 -32.70
C VAL A 159 2.82 11.08 -34.18
N ARG A 160 3.70 10.15 -34.57
CA ARG A 160 4.22 10.11 -35.95
C ARG A 160 3.19 9.63 -36.98
N TYR A 161 2.25 8.79 -36.56
CA TYR A 161 1.28 8.12 -37.44
C TYR A 161 -0.17 8.33 -37.01
N TYR A 162 -0.45 9.44 -36.32
CA TYR A 162 -1.79 9.77 -35.82
C TYR A 162 -2.85 9.68 -36.93
N PRO A 163 -4.01 9.03 -36.71
CA PRO A 163 -4.50 8.39 -35.47
C PRO A 163 -4.26 6.86 -35.38
N PHE A 164 -3.33 6.31 -36.17
CA PHE A 164 -3.04 4.87 -36.26
C PHE A 164 -1.70 4.50 -35.60
N ASP A 165 -1.41 5.12 -34.46
CA ASP A 165 -0.20 4.94 -33.68
C ASP A 165 -0.37 3.95 -32.52
N ASP A 166 0.69 3.19 -32.23
CA ASP A 166 0.81 2.33 -31.05
C ASP A 166 1.65 3.03 -29.97
N GLN A 167 1.25 2.91 -28.70
CA GLN A 167 1.93 3.52 -27.54
C GLN A 167 2.36 2.48 -26.51
#